data_AF-A0A560LIH2-F1
#
_entry.id   AF-A0A560LIH2-F1
#
_cell.length_a   1.000
_cell.length_b   1.000
_cell.length_c   1.000
_cell.angle_alpha   90.00
_cell.angle_beta   90.00
_cell.angle_gamma   90.00
#
_symmetry.space_group_name_H-M   'P 1'
#
loop_
_entity.id
_entity.type
_entity.pdbx_description
1 polymer ?
#
loop_
_entity_poly.entity_id
_entity_poly.type
_entity_poly.pdbx_seq_one_letter_code
_entity_poly.pdbx_strand_id
1 'polypeptide(L)' 'MTISFPLTDKRTVDELLKHLNAHKLFCPGNCAITVKPLAAHVSSCLSYALSTARTAW' A
#
# COMPACT_ATOMS: atom_id res chain seq x y z
N MET A 1 -4.06 6.98 8.97
CA MET A 1 -3.25 7.72 7.98
C MET A 1 -3.46 7.11 6.60
N THR A 2 -3.49 7.91 5.54
CA THR A 2 -3.70 7.44 4.17
C THR A 2 -2.55 7.88 3.28
N ILE A 3 -2.01 6.96 2.49
CA ILE A 3 -0.90 7.21 1.57
C ILE A 3 -1.24 6.65 0.18
N SER A 4 -0.92 7.40 -0.86
CA SER A 4 -1.09 6.98 -2.25
C SER A 4 0.17 6.30 -2.78
N PHE A 5 0.01 5.11 -3.35
CA PHE A 5 1.04 4.29 -3.99
C PHE A 5 0.81 4.35 -5.51
N PRO A 6 1.73 4.90 -6.31
CA PRO A 6 1.60 4.94 -7.75
C PRO A 6 1.58 3.52 -8.31
N LEU A 7 0.64 3.27 -9.22
CA LEU A 7 0.54 2.01 -9.95
C LEU A 7 1.06 2.24 -11.37
N THR A 8 1.87 1.31 -11.85
CA THR A 8 2.42 1.34 -13.21
C THR A 8 2.33 -0.08 -13.79
N ASP A 9 2.66 -0.23 -15.08
CA ASP A 9 2.66 -1.53 -15.76
C ASP A 9 3.48 -2.61 -15.01
N LYS A 10 4.57 -2.20 -14.36
CA LYS A 10 5.44 -3.07 -13.53
C LYS A 10 5.07 -3.12 -12.05
N ARG A 11 4.21 -2.21 -11.58
CA ARG A 11 3.79 -2.07 -10.18
C ARG A 11 2.28 -2.16 -10.10
N THR A 12 1.80 -3.39 -10.25
CA THR A 12 0.38 -3.71 -10.21
C THR A 12 -0.12 -3.76 -8.76
N VAL A 13 -1.43 -3.93 -8.60
CA VAL A 13 -2.06 -4.10 -7.29
C VAL A 13 -1.54 -5.34 -6.55
N ASP A 14 -1.21 -6.41 -7.28
CA ASP A 14 -0.66 -7.65 -6.70
C ASP A 14 0.74 -7.42 -6.10
N GLU A 15 1.61 -6.71 -6.84
CA GLU A 15 2.93 -6.33 -6.33
C GLU A 15 2.83 -5.40 -5.12
N LEU A 16 1.83 -4.50 -5.13
CA LEU A 16 1.55 -3.65 -3.98
C LEU A 16 1.13 -4.48 -2.76
N LEU A 17 0.25 -5.46 -2.93
CA LEU A 17 -0.18 -6.35 -1.85
C LEU A 17 1.00 -7.13 -1.25
N LYS A 18 1.88 -7.68 -2.11
CA LYS A 18 3.11 -8.36 -1.64
C LYS A 18 4.03 -7.42 -0.88
N HIS A 19 4.23 -6.20 -1.39
CA HIS A 19 5.05 -5.17 -0.74
C HIS A 19 4.50 -4.75 0.61
N LEU A 20 3.18 -4.55 0.71
CA LEU A 20 2.49 -4.23 1.95
C LEU A 20 2.61 -5.38 2.96
N ASN A 21 2.43 -6.63 2.53
CA ASN A 21 2.61 -7.80 3.39
C ASN A 21 4.04 -7.89 3.94
N ALA A 22 5.07 -7.58 3.13
CA ALA A 22 6.46 -7.52 3.60
C ALA A 22 6.68 -6.48 4.72
N HIS A 23 5.86 -5.41 4.74
CA HIS A 23 5.84 -4.38 5.78
C HIS A 23 4.81 -4.64 6.88
N LYS A 24 4.27 -5.86 6.98
CA LYS A 24 3.24 -6.26 7.95
C LYS A 24 1.93 -5.46 7.82
N LEU A 25 1.61 -4.99 6.62
CA LEU A 25 0.35 -4.32 6.27
C LEU A 25 -0.53 -5.31 5.50
N PHE A 26 -1.62 -5.77 6.11
CA PHE A 26 -2.53 -6.80 5.63
C PHE A 26 -3.92 -6.22 5.35
N CYS A 27 -4.44 -6.50 4.15
CA CYS A 27 -5.79 -6.13 3.73
C CYS A 27 -6.58 -7.41 3.36
N PRO A 28 -7.76 -7.68 3.96
CA PRO A 28 -8.40 -6.90 5.03
C PRO A 28 -7.71 -7.10 6.39
N GLY A 29 -7.70 -6.06 7.24
CA GLY A 29 -7.14 -6.15 8.58
C GLY A 29 -6.62 -4.81 9.08
N ASN A 30 -5.30 -4.66 9.13
CA ASN A 30 -4.66 -3.45 9.63
C ASN A 30 -4.44 -2.38 8.55
N CYS A 31 -4.75 -2.67 7.28
CA CYS A 31 -4.82 -1.70 6.21
C CYS A 31 -6.05 -1.89 5.33
N ALA A 32 -6.51 -0.80 4.73
CA ALA A 32 -7.58 -0.74 3.74
C ALA A 32 -7.03 -0.15 2.44
N ILE A 33 -7.34 -0.77 1.31
CA ILE A 33 -6.80 -0.38 0.00
C ILE A 33 -7.94 0.05 -0.92
N THR A 34 -7.82 1.23 -1.50
CA THR A 34 -8.72 1.75 -2.54
C THR A 34 -7.92 1.92 -3.82
N VAL A 35 -8.18 1.09 -4.82
CA VAL A 35 -7.48 1.14 -6.11
C VAL A 35 -8.11 2.20 -7.00
N LYS A 36 -7.28 3.10 -7.55
CA LYS A 36 -7.62 4.04 -8.62
C LYS A 36 -6.76 3.74 -9.87
N PRO A 37 -7.13 4.23 -11.05
CA PRO A 37 -6.45 3.88 -12.32
C PRO A 37 -4.94 4.13 -12.34
N LEU A 38 -4.44 5.13 -11.60
CA LEU A 38 -3.03 5.53 -11.60
C LEU A 38 -2.34 5.32 -10.24
N ALA A 39 -3.11 5.00 -9.19
CA ALA A 39 -2.58 4.87 -7.84
C ALA A 39 -3.53 4.08 -6.93
N ALA A 40 -2.98 3.33 -5.98
CA ALA A 40 -3.73 2.74 -4.88
C ALA A 40 -3.59 3.60 -3.62
N HIS A 41 -4.70 3.93 -2.99
CA HIS A 41 -4.72 4.64 -1.71
C HIS A 41 -4.79 3.62 -0.60
N VAL A 42 -3.75 3.56 0.22
CA VAL A 42 -3.66 2.62 1.33
C VAL A 42 -3.84 3.41 2.62
N SER A 43 -4.83 3.03 3.42
CA SER A 43 -5.12 3.60 4.72
C SER A 43 -4.79 2.61 5.81
N SER A 44 -4.06 3.03 6.83
CA SER A 44 -3.73 2.20 7.98
C SER A 44 -3.60 3.02 9.26
N CYS A 45 -3.85 2.38 10.41
CA CYS A 45 -3.52 2.92 11.72
C CYS A 45 -2.01 2.80 12.02
N LEU A 46 -1.27 1.94 11.31
CA LEU A 46 0.16 1.75 11.45
C LEU A 46 0.93 2.77 10.59
N SER A 47 0.92 4.04 11.04
CA SER A 47 1.51 5.17 10.29
C SER A 47 2.99 4.99 9.99
N TYR A 48 3.78 4.43 10.91
CA TYR A 48 5.20 4.15 10.70
C TYR A 48 5.43 3.10 9.61
N ALA A 49 4.78 1.94 9.72
CA ALA A 49 4.90 0.87 8.73
C ALA A 49 4.44 1.34 7.33
N LEU A 50 3.35 2.12 7.27
CA LEU A 50 2.83 2.67 6.03
C LEU A 50 3.79 3.70 5.39
N SER A 51 4.42 4.55 6.20
CA SER A 51 5.41 5.51 5.73
C SER A 51 6.67 4.81 5.21
N THR A 52 7.18 3.81 5.95
CA THR A 52 8.33 3.01 5.51
C THR A 52 8.02 2.26 4.21
N ALA A 53 6.83 1.62 4.12
CA ALA A 53 6.38 0.97 2.90
C ALA A 53 6.32 1.95 1.74
N ARG A 54 5.88 3.19 1.96
CA ARG A 54 5.84 4.22 0.91
C ARG A 54 7.23 4.61 0.42
N THR A 55 8.18 4.81 1.32
CA THR A 55 9.56 5.17 0.97
C THR A 55 10.25 4.06 0.19
N ALA A 56 9.94 2.80 0.48
CA ALA A 56 10.47 1.64 -0.22
C ALA A 56 9.71 1.28 -1.52
N TRP A 57 8.60 1.97 -1.81
CA TRP A 57 7.77 1.77 -3.00
C TRP A 57 8.17 2.74 -4.12
#